data_AF-A0A1F5JJB0-F1
#
_entry.id   AF-A0A1F5JJB0-F1
#
_cell.length_a   1.000
_cell.length_b   1.000
_cell.length_c   1.000
_cell.angle_alpha   90.00
_cell.angle_beta   90.00
_cell.angle_gamma   90.00
#
_symmetry.space_group_name_H-M   'P 1'
#
loop_
_entity.id
_entity.type
_entity.pdbx_description
1 polymer ?
#
loop_
_entity_poly.entity_id
_entity_poly.type
_entity_poly.pdbx_seq_one_letter_code
_entity_poly.pdbx_strand_id
1 'polypeptide(L)'
;MKAKLLVVLLLIFPLLFANSKVSAERKVENPNPQLESIEGKKLDKKATILAKYLAKFNSPLQYHAQDFIEAAETYQLDWKMLPAIAGVESTFGKQIPGGYNAWGWGVYGTQAVYFNSWREGIFTIAKGLREGYLNKGLTDPYSINRIYAASPHWGGKVSYFMQDLENFASQSEADGQKSTQVGTAPNIAVISGQLALR
;
A
#
# COMPACT_ATOMS: atom_id res chain seq x y z
N MET A 1 50.39 27.61 -49.33
CA MET A 1 51.17 26.72 -48.45
C MET A 1 50.37 25.46 -48.17
N LYS A 2 50.92 24.32 -48.64
CA LYS A 2 50.71 22.91 -48.27
C LYS A 2 49.28 22.36 -48.23
N ALA A 3 48.85 21.88 -49.39
CA ALA A 3 48.00 20.70 -49.52
C ALA A 3 48.73 19.44 -49.02
N LYS A 4 47.99 18.44 -48.52
CA LYS A 4 48.42 17.04 -48.52
C LYS A 4 47.28 16.12 -48.95
N LEU A 5 47.45 15.69 -50.20
CA LEU A 5 46.88 14.53 -50.88
C LEU A 5 47.53 13.24 -50.34
N LEU A 6 46.75 12.14 -50.26
CA LEU A 6 47.06 10.70 -50.49
C LEU A 6 46.34 9.83 -49.44
N VAL A 7 45.81 8.64 -49.70
CA VAL A 7 45.46 7.85 -50.89
C VAL A 7 44.68 6.63 -50.34
N VAL A 8 43.74 6.14 -51.13
CA VAL A 8 42.97 4.90 -50.91
C VAL A 8 43.91 3.69 -50.92
N LEU A 9 43.51 2.60 -50.24
CA LEU A 9 43.76 1.18 -50.55
C LEU A 9 44.59 0.38 -49.54
N LEU A 10 43.93 -0.57 -48.86
CA LEU A 10 44.31 -1.96 -48.57
C LEU A 10 43.37 -2.47 -47.45
N LEU A 11 42.13 -2.86 -47.77
CA LEU A 11 41.75 -4.27 -47.91
C LEU A 11 42.94 -5.26 -47.83
N ILE A 12 42.74 -6.33 -47.06
CA ILE A 12 43.63 -7.49 -46.82
C ILE A 12 44.45 -7.39 -45.50
N PHE A 13 43.83 -7.78 -44.38
CA PHE A 13 44.52 -8.64 -43.41
C PHE A 13 43.59 -9.81 -43.07
N PRO A 14 43.88 -11.03 -43.56
CA PRO A 14 43.02 -12.18 -43.42
C PRO A 14 43.17 -12.82 -42.05
N LEU A 15 42.05 -13.33 -41.55
CA LEU A 15 41.90 -14.66 -40.91
C LEU A 15 43.14 -15.20 -40.16
N LEU A 16 43.31 -14.80 -38.90
CA LEU A 16 44.05 -15.60 -37.90
C LEU A 16 43.43 -15.40 -36.51
N PHE A 17 42.20 -15.88 -36.33
CA PHE A 17 41.81 -16.38 -35.01
C PHE A 17 41.64 -17.89 -35.15
N ALA A 18 42.69 -18.58 -34.73
CA ALA A 18 42.74 -20.02 -34.65
C ALA A 18 41.58 -20.55 -33.81
N ASN A 19 41.01 -21.66 -34.28
CA ASN A 19 40.07 -22.50 -33.54
C ASN A 19 40.70 -23.00 -32.23
N SER A 20 40.53 -22.27 -31.14
CA SER A 20 40.56 -22.89 -29.82
C SER A 20 39.18 -23.50 -29.59
N LYS A 21 39.08 -24.84 -29.71
CA LYS A 21 37.95 -25.57 -29.13
C LYS A 21 38.03 -25.40 -27.61
N VAL A 22 37.36 -24.37 -27.10
CA VAL A 22 37.13 -24.21 -25.67
C VAL A 22 36.18 -25.32 -25.26
N SER A 23 36.72 -26.36 -24.65
CA SER A 23 35.93 -27.33 -23.90
C SER A 23 35.60 -26.69 -22.55
N ALA A 24 34.45 -26.04 -22.46
CA ALA A 24 33.91 -25.60 -21.19
C ALA A 24 33.43 -26.84 -20.42
N GLU A 25 34.26 -27.33 -19.51
CA GLU A 25 33.86 -28.35 -18.54
C GLU A 25 32.81 -27.71 -17.63
N ARG A 26 31.53 -28.09 -17.81
CA ARG A 26 30.49 -27.71 -16.86
C ARG A 26 30.76 -28.44 -15.56
N LYS A 27 31.39 -27.75 -14.60
CA LYS A 27 31.21 -28.07 -13.20
C LYS A 27 29.72 -27.88 -12.90
N VAL A 28 29.00 -28.98 -12.71
CA VAL A 28 27.63 -28.94 -12.18
C VAL A 28 27.76 -28.52 -10.72
N GLU A 29 27.89 -27.22 -10.51
CA GLU A 29 27.70 -26.61 -9.20
C GLU A 29 26.20 -26.68 -8.92
N ASN A 30 25.86 -27.50 -7.94
CA ASN A 30 24.50 -27.77 -7.49
C ASN A 30 23.78 -26.43 -7.22
N PRO A 31 22.85 -25.97 -8.08
CA PRO A 31 22.13 -24.75 -7.81
C PRO A 31 20.98 -25.16 -6.90
N ASN A 32 21.27 -25.32 -5.62
CA ASN A 32 20.25 -25.04 -4.63
C ASN A 32 20.40 -23.54 -4.30
N PRO A 33 19.81 -22.62 -5.09
CA PRO A 33 19.71 -21.25 -4.62
C PRO A 33 18.99 -21.35 -3.29
N GLN A 34 19.69 -20.98 -2.21
CA GLN A 34 19.02 -20.73 -0.95
C GLN A 34 17.97 -19.69 -1.28
N LEU A 35 16.72 -20.13 -1.30
CA LEU A 35 15.57 -19.25 -1.39
C LEU A 35 15.69 -18.37 -0.15
N GLU A 36 16.27 -17.18 -0.31
CA GLU A 36 16.13 -16.12 0.66
C GLU A 36 14.62 -16.01 0.88
N SER A 37 14.18 -16.40 2.06
CA SER A 37 12.80 -16.22 2.47
C SER A 37 12.51 -14.74 2.26
N ILE A 38 11.65 -14.42 1.29
CA ILE A 38 11.07 -13.08 1.22
C ILE A 38 10.22 -12.99 2.48
N GLU A 39 10.84 -12.52 3.56
CA GLU A 39 10.17 -12.25 4.82
C GLU A 39 9.24 -11.08 4.53
N GLY A 40 8.02 -11.42 4.09
CA GLY A 40 7.00 -10.44 3.77
C GLY A 40 6.80 -9.55 4.98
N LYS A 41 7.00 -8.25 4.81
CA LYS A 41 6.75 -7.25 5.86
C LYS A 41 5.39 -7.54 6.48
N LYS A 42 5.39 -7.86 7.78
CA LYS A 42 4.17 -8.08 8.54
C LYS A 42 3.28 -6.84 8.42
N LEU A 43 2.04 -7.04 8.00
CA LEU A 43 1.07 -5.96 7.85
C LEU A 43 0.81 -5.30 9.21
N ASP A 44 0.70 -3.97 9.22
CA ASP A 44 0.35 -3.24 10.43
C ASP A 44 -1.03 -3.69 10.94
N LYS A 45 -1.22 -3.72 12.27
CA LYS A 45 -2.50 -4.11 12.86
C LYS A 45 -3.63 -3.16 12.45
N LYS A 46 -3.39 -1.85 12.46
CA LYS A 46 -4.33 -0.83 11.98
C LYS A 46 -4.57 -0.99 10.49
N ALA A 47 -3.55 -1.32 9.69
CA ALA A 47 -3.74 -1.60 8.26
C ALA A 47 -4.66 -2.82 8.05
N THR A 48 -4.51 -3.88 8.85
CA THR A 48 -5.39 -5.04 8.81
C THR A 48 -6.84 -4.68 9.16
N ILE A 49 -7.03 -3.88 10.21
CA ILE A 49 -8.35 -3.39 10.64
C ILE A 49 -8.96 -2.51 9.55
N LEU A 50 -8.20 -1.56 9.02
CA LEU A 50 -8.65 -0.63 7.99
C LEU A 50 -9.04 -1.37 6.71
N ALA A 51 -8.25 -2.36 6.28
CA ALA A 51 -8.57 -3.19 5.12
C ALA A 51 -9.94 -3.88 5.30
N LYS A 52 -10.20 -4.49 6.46
CA LYS A 52 -11.49 -5.13 6.77
C LYS A 52 -12.64 -4.12 6.84
N TYR A 53 -12.40 -2.94 7.41
CA TYR A 53 -13.40 -1.88 7.47
C TYR A 53 -13.81 -1.43 6.07
N LEU A 54 -12.83 -1.13 5.21
CA LEU A 54 -13.05 -0.70 3.82
C LEU A 54 -13.69 -1.81 2.96
N ALA A 55 -13.40 -3.08 3.25
CA ALA A 55 -14.01 -4.23 2.59
C ALA A 55 -15.54 -4.27 2.77
N LYS A 56 -16.07 -3.85 3.94
CA LYS A 56 -17.53 -3.78 4.18
C LYS A 56 -18.26 -2.87 3.19
N PHE A 57 -17.54 -1.89 2.62
CA PHE A 57 -18.08 -0.95 1.65
C PHE A 57 -17.83 -1.39 0.20
N ASN A 58 -17.10 -2.49 -0.04
CA ASN A 58 -16.54 -2.87 -1.34
C ASN A 58 -15.65 -1.76 -1.93
N SER A 59 -14.82 -1.16 -1.09
CA SER A 59 -13.91 -0.09 -1.49
C SER A 59 -12.67 -0.63 -2.21
N PRO A 60 -12.22 0.00 -3.32
CA PRO A 60 -10.93 -0.33 -3.92
C PRO A 60 -9.74 0.01 -3.00
N LEU A 61 -9.92 0.92 -2.04
CA LEU A 61 -8.90 1.35 -1.10
C LEU A 61 -8.52 0.27 -0.08
N GLN A 62 -9.32 -0.81 0.05
CA GLN A 62 -9.04 -1.91 0.98
C GLN A 62 -7.66 -2.56 0.74
N TYR A 63 -7.19 -2.58 -0.51
CA TYR A 63 -5.89 -3.13 -0.90
C TYR A 63 -4.71 -2.18 -0.62
N HIS A 64 -5.01 -0.93 -0.22
CA HIS A 64 -4.04 0.13 0.05
C HIS A 64 -4.02 0.53 1.52
N ALA A 65 -4.60 -0.27 2.42
CA ALA A 65 -4.69 0.05 3.83
C ALA A 65 -3.32 0.28 4.49
N GLN A 66 -2.29 -0.43 4.07
CA GLN A 66 -0.91 -0.20 4.55
C GLN A 66 -0.39 1.19 4.13
N ASP A 67 -0.71 1.65 2.91
CA ASP A 67 -0.32 2.98 2.42
C ASP A 67 -0.93 4.08 3.30
N PHE A 68 -2.18 3.91 3.74
CA PHE A 68 -2.83 4.85 4.66
C PHE A 68 -2.10 4.97 5.99
N ILE A 69 -1.70 3.84 6.59
CA ILE A 69 -0.99 3.84 7.87
C ILE A 69 0.38 4.48 7.70
N GLU A 70 1.14 4.11 6.66
CA GLU A 70 2.45 4.69 6.38
C GLU A 70 2.37 6.20 6.15
N ALA A 71 1.38 6.68 5.40
CA ALA A 71 1.18 8.11 5.18
C ALA A 71 0.76 8.84 6.46
N ALA A 72 -0.13 8.24 7.25
CA ALA A 72 -0.54 8.82 8.54
C ALA A 72 0.65 8.96 9.50
N GLU A 73 1.52 7.96 9.58
CA GLU A 73 2.74 8.04 10.40
C GLU A 73 3.71 9.10 9.85
N THR A 74 3.99 9.06 8.54
CA THR A 74 4.90 9.99 7.86
C THR A 74 4.49 11.45 8.09
N TYR A 75 3.19 11.72 8.00
CA TYR A 75 2.63 13.07 8.12
C TYR A 75 1.95 13.31 9.48
N GLN A 76 2.19 12.45 10.47
CA GLN A 76 1.71 12.53 11.85
C GLN A 76 0.20 12.77 12.00
N LEU A 77 -0.61 12.19 11.11
CA LEU A 77 -2.07 12.30 11.12
C LEU A 77 -2.69 11.25 12.04
N ASP A 78 -3.90 11.50 12.54
CA ASP A 78 -4.75 10.40 12.99
C ASP A 78 -5.02 9.49 11.78
N TRP A 79 -4.66 8.21 11.89
CA TRP A 79 -4.79 7.21 10.83
C TRP A 79 -6.22 7.04 10.31
N LYS A 80 -7.22 7.48 11.08
CA LYS A 80 -8.65 7.46 10.70
C LYS A 80 -9.07 8.64 9.83
N MET A 81 -8.33 9.76 9.87
CA MET A 81 -8.71 11.01 9.21
C MET A 81 -8.81 10.83 7.69
N LEU A 82 -7.75 10.30 7.06
CA LEU A 82 -7.67 10.21 5.62
C LEU A 82 -8.66 9.19 5.00
N PRO A 83 -8.88 8.00 5.60
CA PRO A 83 -9.99 7.12 5.20
C PRO A 83 -11.37 7.75 5.38
N ALA A 84 -11.60 8.48 6.47
CA ALA A 84 -12.89 9.12 6.75
C ALA A 84 -13.24 10.19 5.71
N ILE A 85 -12.27 11.02 5.31
CA ILE A 85 -12.47 12.00 4.22
C ILE A 85 -12.82 11.27 2.93
N ALA A 86 -12.13 10.18 2.57
CA ALA A 86 -12.49 9.40 1.38
C ALA A 86 -13.91 8.81 1.45
N GLY A 87 -14.36 8.42 2.65
CA GLY A 87 -15.73 7.99 2.91
C GLY A 87 -16.76 9.06 2.54
N VAL A 88 -16.53 10.30 2.96
CA VAL A 88 -17.41 11.45 2.66
C VAL A 88 -17.39 11.80 1.18
N GLU A 89 -16.21 11.88 0.57
CA GLU A 89 -16.02 12.45 -0.76
C GLU A 89 -16.41 11.50 -1.90
N SER A 90 -16.17 10.21 -1.73
CA SER A 90 -16.27 9.25 -2.83
C SER A 90 -16.81 7.89 -2.41
N THR A 91 -17.43 7.79 -1.23
CA THR A 91 -17.82 6.48 -0.65
C THR A 91 -16.62 5.53 -0.63
N PHE A 92 -15.49 6.01 -0.10
CA PHE A 92 -14.22 5.29 -0.03
C PHE A 92 -13.67 4.92 -1.42
N GLY A 93 -13.60 5.86 -2.35
CA GLY A 93 -12.99 5.67 -3.67
C GLY A 93 -13.87 4.94 -4.69
N LYS A 94 -15.14 4.69 -4.37
CA LYS A 94 -16.09 4.02 -5.28
C LYS A 94 -16.70 4.97 -6.30
N GLN A 95 -16.93 6.21 -5.89
CA GLN A 95 -17.57 7.24 -6.70
C GLN A 95 -16.53 8.30 -7.02
N ILE A 96 -15.74 8.05 -8.06
CA ILE A 96 -14.73 8.99 -8.56
C ILE A 96 -14.91 9.19 -10.08
N PRO A 97 -14.63 10.40 -10.60
CA PRO A 97 -14.78 10.68 -12.03
C PRO A 97 -13.68 10.07 -12.91
N GLY A 98 -12.72 9.34 -12.32
CA GLY A 98 -11.55 8.76 -12.97
C GLY A 98 -10.28 8.92 -12.14
N GLY A 99 -9.18 8.29 -12.56
CA GLY A 99 -7.90 8.31 -11.86
C GLY A 99 -7.97 7.70 -10.46
N TYR A 100 -7.26 8.27 -9.49
CA TYR A 100 -7.13 7.74 -8.12
C TYR A 100 -7.33 8.80 -7.04
N ASN A 101 -8.28 9.73 -7.25
CA ASN A 101 -8.57 10.83 -6.32
C ASN A 101 -9.88 10.55 -5.54
N ALA A 102 -9.74 9.86 -4.40
CA ALA A 102 -10.87 9.55 -3.52
C ALA A 102 -11.30 10.72 -2.61
N TRP A 103 -10.59 11.86 -2.63
CA TRP A 103 -10.75 12.94 -1.64
C TRP A 103 -11.29 14.25 -2.24
N GLY A 104 -11.61 14.28 -3.53
CA GLY A 104 -12.03 15.54 -4.18
C GLY A 104 -10.94 16.62 -4.17
N TRP A 105 -9.68 16.26 -3.95
CA TRP A 105 -8.61 17.21 -3.74
C TRP A 105 -8.21 17.91 -5.04
N GLY A 106 -8.04 19.23 -5.00
CA GLY A 106 -7.63 20.02 -6.15
C GLY A 106 -8.65 20.05 -7.30
N VAL A 107 -9.94 19.84 -7.00
CA VAL A 107 -11.03 19.94 -7.97
C VAL A 107 -11.55 21.38 -7.99
N TYR A 108 -11.46 22.04 -9.15
CA TYR A 108 -11.95 23.41 -9.38
C TYR A 108 -12.66 23.50 -10.73
N GLY A 109 -13.97 23.78 -10.71
CA GLY A 109 -14.78 23.85 -11.94
C GLY A 109 -14.73 22.55 -12.73
N THR A 110 -14.17 22.58 -13.94
CA THR A 110 -13.98 21.40 -14.81
C THR A 110 -12.61 20.74 -14.67
N GLN A 111 -11.71 21.29 -13.85
CA GLN A 111 -10.38 20.76 -13.61
C GLN A 111 -10.40 19.86 -12.38
N ALA A 112 -9.83 18.66 -12.53
CA ALA A 112 -9.64 17.72 -11.43
C ALA A 112 -8.20 17.20 -11.44
N VAL A 113 -7.61 17.05 -10.25
CA VAL A 113 -6.35 16.33 -10.10
C VAL A 113 -6.62 14.83 -10.19
N TYR A 114 -5.92 14.18 -11.11
CA TYR A 114 -5.91 12.73 -11.25
C TYR A 114 -4.51 12.21 -10.91
N PHE A 115 -4.41 11.47 -9.81
CA PHE A 115 -3.18 10.75 -9.47
C PHE A 115 -2.99 9.54 -10.39
N ASN A 116 -1.76 9.04 -10.49
CA ASN A 116 -1.40 7.84 -11.25
C ASN A 116 -1.59 6.54 -10.45
N SER A 117 -1.72 6.64 -9.12
CA SER A 117 -2.01 5.50 -8.25
C SER A 117 -2.71 5.92 -6.95
N TRP A 118 -3.35 4.97 -6.28
CA TRP A 118 -3.90 5.18 -4.94
C TRP A 118 -2.84 5.62 -3.94
N ARG A 119 -1.65 5.00 -3.95
CA ARG A 119 -0.54 5.36 -3.05
C ARG A 119 -0.11 6.81 -3.26
N GLU A 120 0.04 7.25 -4.50
CA GLU A 120 0.38 8.65 -4.80
C GLU A 120 -0.68 9.62 -4.23
N GLY A 121 -1.97 9.35 -4.44
CA GLY A 121 -3.05 10.14 -3.88
C GLY A 121 -3.02 10.19 -2.36
N ILE A 122 -2.91 9.02 -1.71
CA ILE A 122 -2.84 8.89 -0.25
C ILE A 122 -1.73 9.77 0.33
N PHE A 123 -0.50 9.65 -0.18
CA PHE A 123 0.64 10.41 0.34
C PHE A 123 0.53 11.91 0.02
N THR A 124 0.04 12.26 -1.17
CA THR A 124 -0.15 13.68 -1.55
C THR A 124 -1.16 14.36 -0.65
N ILE A 125 -2.29 13.72 -0.38
CA ILE A 125 -3.35 14.33 0.44
C ILE A 125 -2.91 14.36 1.91
N ALA A 126 -2.25 13.30 2.39
CA ALA A 126 -1.72 13.29 3.75
C ALA A 126 -0.73 14.45 3.99
N LYS A 127 0.19 14.69 3.04
CA LYS A 127 1.09 15.85 3.05
C LYS A 127 0.31 17.16 3.05
N GLY A 128 -0.67 17.30 2.15
CA GLY A 128 -1.51 18.49 2.03
C GLY A 128 -2.29 18.80 3.30
N LEU A 129 -2.83 17.78 3.99
CA LEU A 129 -3.49 17.94 5.28
C LEU A 129 -2.52 18.43 6.36
N ARG A 130 -1.33 17.82 6.44
CA ARG A 130 -0.29 18.24 7.39
C ARG A 130 0.11 19.69 7.18
N GLU A 131 0.53 20.06 5.98
CA GLU A 131 1.09 21.38 5.68
C GLU A 131 0.00 22.46 5.60
N GLY A 132 -1.13 22.14 4.98
CA GLY A 132 -2.21 23.07 4.70
C GLY A 132 -3.11 23.36 5.89
N TYR A 133 -3.20 22.44 6.86
CA TYR A 133 -4.22 22.45 7.91
C TYR A 133 -3.62 22.24 9.31
N LEU A 134 -3.04 21.07 9.59
CA LEU A 134 -2.63 20.72 10.96
C LEU A 134 -1.50 21.62 11.46
N ASN A 135 -0.52 21.95 10.62
CA ASN A 135 0.55 22.90 10.97
C ASN A 135 0.04 24.32 11.22
N LYS A 136 -1.21 24.62 10.87
CA LYS A 136 -1.90 25.89 11.15
C LYS A 136 -2.87 25.79 12.33
N GLY A 137 -2.83 24.70 13.09
CA GLY A 137 -3.67 24.46 14.26
C GLY A 137 -5.08 23.95 13.95
N LEU A 138 -5.35 23.51 12.71
CA LEU A 138 -6.63 22.90 12.33
C LEU A 138 -6.52 21.38 12.49
N THR A 139 -6.79 20.89 13.69
CA THR A 139 -6.49 19.50 14.08
C THR A 139 -7.70 18.57 14.13
N ASP A 140 -8.91 19.11 13.95
CA ASP A 140 -10.16 18.35 13.99
C ASP A 140 -11.00 18.57 12.71
N PRO A 141 -11.91 17.66 12.37
CA PRO A 141 -12.71 17.78 11.14
C PRO A 141 -13.52 19.08 11.03
N TYR A 142 -14.00 19.67 12.12
CA TYR A 142 -14.76 20.92 12.08
C TYR A 142 -13.86 22.12 11.77
N SER A 143 -12.67 22.17 12.37
CA SER A 143 -11.70 23.24 12.06
C SER A 143 -11.13 23.11 10.64
N ILE A 144 -10.90 21.89 10.14
CA ILE A 144 -10.49 21.61 8.76
C ILE A 144 -11.59 22.02 7.76
N ASN A 145 -12.86 21.76 8.09
CA ASN A 145 -14.01 22.08 7.22
C ASN A 145 -13.99 23.53 6.73
N ARG A 146 -13.61 24.47 7.61
CA ARG A 146 -13.58 25.92 7.32
C ARG A 146 -12.78 26.30 6.07
N ILE A 147 -11.85 25.43 5.64
CA ILE A 147 -11.01 25.64 4.47
C ILE A 147 -11.27 24.56 3.41
N TYR A 148 -11.50 23.30 3.81
CA TYR A 148 -11.53 22.17 2.89
C TYR A 148 -12.78 22.14 2.00
N ALA A 149 -13.95 22.42 2.58
CA ALA A 149 -15.24 22.22 1.90
C ALA A 149 -16.19 23.40 2.11
N ALA A 150 -17.00 23.68 1.10
CA ALA A 150 -18.05 24.71 1.21
C ALA A 150 -19.23 24.26 2.10
N SER A 151 -19.45 22.95 2.23
CA SER A 151 -20.57 22.42 3.01
C SER A 151 -20.29 22.52 4.52
N PRO A 152 -21.15 23.19 5.32
CA PRO A 152 -20.94 23.28 6.76
C PRO A 152 -21.07 21.90 7.46
N HIS A 153 -21.67 20.91 6.81
CA HIS A 153 -21.87 19.56 7.36
C HIS A 153 -20.71 18.60 7.12
N TRP A 154 -19.74 18.97 6.28
CA TRP A 154 -18.63 18.09 5.91
C TRP A 154 -17.84 17.61 7.13
N GLY A 155 -17.49 18.52 8.05
CA GLY A 155 -16.75 18.19 9.27
C GLY A 155 -17.47 17.13 10.11
N GLY A 156 -18.78 17.27 10.30
CA GLY A 156 -19.57 16.28 11.05
C GLY A 156 -19.62 14.91 10.37
N LYS A 157 -19.68 14.85 9.03
CA LYS A 157 -19.65 13.58 8.28
C LYS A 157 -18.28 12.90 8.37
N VAL A 158 -17.19 13.66 8.33
CA VAL A 158 -15.84 13.11 8.53
C VAL A 158 -15.70 12.59 9.96
N SER A 159 -16.12 13.36 10.97
CA SER A 159 -16.14 12.91 12.36
C SER A 159 -16.96 11.62 12.55
N TYR A 160 -18.10 11.49 11.88
CA TYR A 160 -18.88 10.26 11.90
C TYR A 160 -18.09 9.04 11.42
N PHE A 161 -17.43 9.11 10.26
CA PHE A 161 -16.63 8.00 9.75
C PHE A 161 -15.38 7.71 10.59
N MET A 162 -14.76 8.75 11.16
CA MET A 162 -13.67 8.54 12.13
C MET A 162 -14.16 7.75 13.34
N GLN A 163 -15.33 8.08 13.89
CA GLN A 163 -15.90 7.37 15.04
C GLN A 163 -16.35 5.95 14.68
N ASP A 164 -16.94 5.76 13.50
CA ASP A 164 -17.38 4.43 13.03
C ASP A 164 -16.17 3.48 12.85
N LEU A 165 -15.07 3.99 12.28
CA LEU A 165 -13.81 3.24 12.17
C LEU A 165 -13.18 2.96 13.54
N GLU A 166 -13.21 3.90 14.48
CA GLU A 166 -12.74 3.68 15.86
C GLU A 166 -13.54 2.56 16.53
N ASN A 167 -14.88 2.61 16.46
CA ASN A 167 -15.75 1.58 17.02
C ASN A 167 -15.47 0.20 16.41
N PHE A 168 -15.26 0.13 15.09
CA PHE A 168 -14.91 -1.09 14.40
C PHE A 168 -13.54 -1.64 14.84
N ALA A 169 -12.56 -0.76 15.05
CA ALA A 169 -11.24 -1.14 15.54
C ALA A 169 -11.33 -1.75 16.96
N SER A 170 -12.03 -1.10 17.88
CA SER A 170 -12.22 -1.62 19.25
C SER A 170 -12.89 -2.99 19.28
N GLN A 171 -13.90 -3.21 18.42
CA GLN A 171 -14.57 -4.52 18.28
C GLN A 171 -13.60 -5.59 17.74
N SER A 172 -12.83 -5.25 16.71
CA SER A 172 -11.85 -6.15 16.10
C SER A 172 -10.76 -6.60 17.09
N GLU A 173 -10.35 -5.71 17.99
CA GLU A 173 -9.39 -6.02 19.05
C GLU A 173 -9.98 -6.92 20.14
N ALA A 174 -11.22 -6.65 20.56
CA ALA A 174 -11.93 -7.48 21.55
C ALA A 174 -12.17 -8.91 21.04
N ASP A 175 -12.52 -9.07 19.77
CA ASP A 175 -12.75 -10.38 19.16
C ASP A 175 -11.44 -11.18 19.01
N GLY A 176 -10.34 -10.51 18.64
CA GLY A 176 -9.01 -11.12 18.58
C GLY A 176 -8.50 -11.61 19.94
N GLN A 177 -8.87 -10.92 21.03
CA GLN A 177 -8.55 -11.37 22.39
C GLN A 177 -9.39 -12.60 22.78
N LYS A 178 -10.68 -12.65 22.44
CA LYS A 178 -11.53 -13.84 22.68
C LYS A 178 -11.04 -15.07 21.92
N SER A 179 -10.66 -14.94 20.65
CA SER A 179 -10.15 -16.09 19.86
C SER A 179 -8.82 -16.62 20.40
N THR A 180 -8.00 -15.77 21.01
CA THR A 180 -6.70 -16.16 21.59
C THR A 180 -6.87 -16.91 22.92
N GLN A 181 -7.92 -16.62 23.69
CA GLN A 181 -8.21 -17.28 24.97
C GLN A 181 -8.93 -18.63 24.83
N VAL A 182 -9.59 -18.89 23.69
CA VAL A 182 -10.33 -20.15 23.42
C VAL A 182 -9.44 -21.22 22.74
N GLY A 183 -8.20 -20.88 22.37
CA GLY A 183 -7.30 -21.73 21.58
C GLY A 183 -6.38 -22.70 22.34
N THR A 184 -6.51 -22.88 23.66
CA THR A 184 -5.62 -23.76 24.43
C THR A 184 -6.25 -25.14 24.68
N ALA A 185 -6.06 -26.06 23.73
CA ALA A 185 -5.87 -27.52 23.85
C ALA A 185 -6.64 -28.30 22.76
N PRO A 186 -5.97 -28.85 21.73
CA PRO A 186 -6.49 -30.05 21.09
C PRO A 186 -6.33 -31.21 22.06
N ASN A 187 -7.43 -31.71 22.64
CA ASN A 187 -7.48 -33.03 23.24
C ASN A 187 -7.33 -34.07 22.12
N ILE A 188 -6.09 -34.37 21.73
CA ILE A 188 -5.80 -35.57 20.95
C ILE A 188 -5.85 -36.74 21.95
N ALA A 189 -7.06 -37.28 22.14
CA ALA A 189 -7.23 -38.57 22.78
C ALA A 189 -6.58 -39.62 21.88
N VAL A 190 -5.36 -40.03 22.22
CA VAL A 190 -4.70 -41.20 21.63
C VAL A 190 -5.50 -42.43 22.08
N ILE A 191 -6.40 -42.90 21.22
CA ILE A 191 -7.05 -44.21 21.40
C ILE A 191 -6.04 -45.25 20.90
N SER A 192 -5.18 -45.73 21.80
CA SER A 192 -4.46 -46.99 21.59
C SER A 192 -5.45 -48.14 21.70
N GLY A 193 -5.86 -48.69 20.57
CA GLY A 193 -6.69 -49.88 20.49
C GLY A 193 -5.93 -51.09 21.02
N GLN A 194 -6.22 -51.49 22.25
CA GLN A 194 -5.80 -52.76 22.82
C GLN A 194 -6.81 -53.83 22.39
N LEU A 195 -6.56 -54.47 21.25
CA LEU A 195 -7.25 -55.72 20.91
C LEU A 195 -6.63 -56.85 21.74
N ALA A 196 -7.29 -57.17 22.86
CA ALA A 196 -7.17 -58.47 23.50
C ALA A 196 -8.38 -59.31 23.09
N LEU A 197 -8.19 -60.32 22.24
CA LEU A 197 -9.10 -61.44 22.09
C LEU A 197 -8.29 -62.73 21.86
N ARG A 198 -8.39 -63.58 22.90
CA ARG A 198 -8.35 -65.06 22.96
C ARG A 198 -7.47 -65.84 21.99
#